data_AF-A0A376IYS0-F1
#
_entry.id   AF-A0A376IYS0-F1
#
_cell.length_a   1.000
_cell.length_b   1.000
_cell.length_c   1.000
_cell.angle_alpha   90.00
_cell.angle_beta   90.00
_cell.angle_gamma   90.00
#
_symmetry.space_group_name_H-M   'P 1'
#
loop_
_entity.id
_entity.type
_entity.pdbx_description
1 polymer ?
#
loop_
_entity_poly.entity_id
_entity_poly.type
_entity_poly.pdbx_seq_one_letter_code
_entity_poly.pdbx_strand_id
1 'polypeptide(L)'
;MKSILLGEYYGISLFQNSIPDKFKEKRELLVSVEKRTLAIIRNSYCISVSYDEIATTIKKGGKDSHPYKGESWEYICKGMLNLIAPYLKKYKHLFTKNTCTANYFIFLHELSLYYFFEAELYNNNGDAFLVEYLKVTSNSFTNNTNLK
;
A
#
# COMPACT_ATOMS: atom_id res chain seq x y z
N MET A 1 -8.26 7.61 -10.30
CA MET A 1 -8.79 6.41 -9.62
C MET A 1 -8.29 5.12 -10.25
N LYS A 2 -8.47 4.86 -11.55
CA LYS A 2 -7.90 3.67 -12.24
C LYS A 2 -6.41 3.44 -11.99
N SER A 3 -5.61 4.50 -12.07
CA SER A 3 -4.17 4.45 -11.78
C SER A 3 -3.83 4.13 -10.32
N ILE A 4 -4.69 4.52 -9.37
CA ILE A 4 -4.51 4.19 -7.94
C ILE A 4 -4.79 2.69 -7.75
N LEU A 5 -5.89 2.19 -8.33
CA LEU A 5 -6.23 0.77 -8.29
C LEU A 5 -5.11 -0.12 -8.84
N LEU A 6 -4.54 0.24 -9.99
CA LEU A 6 -3.39 -0.46 -10.56
C LEU A 6 -2.14 -0.32 -9.69
N GLY A 7 -1.97 0.83 -9.02
CA GLY A 7 -0.91 1.06 -8.04
C GLY A 7 -0.90 0.00 -6.92
N GLU A 8 -2.05 -0.41 -6.41
CA GLU A 8 -2.10 -1.44 -5.37
C GLU A 8 -1.65 -2.81 -5.90
N TYR A 9 -2.00 -3.18 -7.13
CA TYR A 9 -1.49 -4.40 -7.77
C TYR A 9 0.03 -4.35 -7.96
N TYR A 10 0.55 -3.17 -8.28
CA TYR A 10 1.99 -2.93 -8.37
C TYR A 10 2.66 -3.12 -7.00
N GLY A 11 2.14 -2.49 -5.94
CA GLY A 11 2.67 -2.56 -4.58
C GLY A 11 2.66 -3.99 -4.02
N ILE A 12 1.57 -4.74 -4.21
CA ILE A 12 1.52 -6.19 -3.86
C ILE A 12 2.70 -6.93 -4.47
N SER A 13 2.88 -6.80 -5.78
CA SER A 13 3.95 -7.50 -6.50
C SER A 13 5.33 -7.01 -6.06
N LEU A 14 5.51 -5.70 -5.89
CA LEU A 14 6.75 -5.10 -5.44
C LEU A 14 7.16 -5.65 -4.07
N PHE A 15 6.28 -5.62 -3.07
CA PHE A 15 6.59 -6.07 -1.72
C PHE A 15 6.80 -7.58 -1.64
N GLN A 16 6.02 -8.38 -2.38
CA GLN A 16 6.22 -9.82 -2.45
C GLN A 16 7.63 -10.20 -2.91
N ASN A 17 8.19 -9.43 -3.84
CA ASN A 17 9.46 -9.75 -4.48
C ASN A 17 10.66 -8.97 -3.92
N SER A 18 10.44 -7.83 -3.24
CA SER A 18 11.51 -6.99 -2.69
C SER A 18 11.90 -7.35 -1.26
N ILE A 19 10.95 -7.89 -0.46
CA ILE A 19 11.16 -8.10 0.98
C ILE A 19 11.72 -9.53 1.24
N PRO A 20 12.93 -9.67 1.82
CA PRO A 20 13.57 -10.95 2.09
C PRO A 20 12.76 -11.86 3.03
N ASP A 21 12.95 -13.18 2.93
CA ASP A 21 12.22 -14.16 3.75
C ASP A 21 12.47 -14.01 5.27
N LYS A 22 13.65 -13.51 5.67
CA LYS A 22 13.91 -13.19 7.09
C LYS A 22 12.97 -12.10 7.66
N PHE A 23 12.28 -11.35 6.79
CA PHE A 23 11.26 -10.36 7.13
C PHE A 23 9.87 -10.78 6.62
N LYS A 24 9.59 -12.08 6.55
CA LYS A 24 8.33 -12.64 6.03
C LYS A 24 7.09 -11.99 6.67
N GLU A 25 7.06 -11.80 7.99
CA GLU A 25 5.91 -11.21 8.68
C GLU A 25 5.66 -9.76 8.23
N LYS A 26 6.73 -8.97 8.08
CA LYS A 26 6.66 -7.59 7.55
C LYS A 26 6.16 -7.57 6.11
N ARG A 27 6.64 -8.50 5.28
CA ARG A 27 6.17 -8.69 3.90
C ARG A 27 4.67 -8.98 3.87
N GLU A 28 4.20 -9.88 4.73
CA GLU A 28 2.78 -10.24 4.81
C GLU A 28 1.90 -9.08 5.27
N LEU A 29 2.38 -8.26 6.21
CA LEU A 29 1.69 -7.03 6.63
C LEU A 29 1.60 -6.01 5.50
N LEU A 30 2.72 -5.70 4.83
CA LEU A 30 2.75 -4.78 3.69
C LEU A 30 1.79 -5.22 2.57
N VAL A 31 1.82 -6.50 2.20
CA VAL A 31 0.91 -7.06 1.19
C VAL A 31 -0.55 -7.01 1.65
N SER A 32 -0.81 -7.20 2.94
CA SER A 32 -2.17 -7.12 3.49
C SER A 32 -2.73 -5.70 3.43
N VAL A 33 -1.89 -4.70 3.70
CA VAL A 33 -2.22 -3.28 3.57
C VAL A 33 -2.61 -2.95 2.14
N GLU A 34 -1.80 -3.31 1.14
CA GLU A 34 -2.13 -3.11 -0.28
C GLU A 34 -3.44 -3.80 -0.70
N LYS A 35 -3.64 -5.06 -0.29
CA LYS A 35 -4.87 -5.81 -0.60
C LYS A 35 -6.12 -5.15 0.01
N ARG A 36 -5.98 -4.59 1.22
CA ARG A 36 -7.06 -3.89 1.90
C ARG A 36 -7.41 -2.59 1.17
N THR A 37 -6.41 -1.78 0.80
CA THR A 37 -6.61 -0.55 0.02
C THR A 37 -7.22 -0.86 -1.35
N LEU A 38 -6.74 -1.89 -2.04
CA LEU A 38 -7.29 -2.37 -3.30
C LEU A 38 -8.79 -2.66 -3.18
N ALA A 39 -9.21 -3.38 -2.14
CA ALA A 39 -10.62 -3.68 -1.89
C ALA A 39 -11.44 -2.40 -1.64
N ILE A 40 -10.90 -1.44 -0.87
CA ILE A 40 -11.53 -0.13 -0.64
C ILE A 40 -11.77 0.60 -1.95
N ILE A 41 -10.75 0.69 -2.80
CA ILE A 41 -10.83 1.39 -4.08
C ILE A 41 -11.87 0.71 -4.99
N ARG A 42 -11.84 -0.63 -5.10
CA ARG A 42 -12.81 -1.36 -5.95
C ARG A 42 -14.25 -1.16 -5.50
N ASN A 43 -14.49 -1.14 -4.19
CA ASN A 43 -15.83 -1.00 -3.63
C ASN A 43 -16.33 0.45 -3.67
N SER A 44 -15.42 1.42 -3.63
CA SER A 44 -15.78 2.85 -3.54
C SER A 44 -15.86 3.53 -4.90
N TYR A 45 -15.18 2.99 -5.91
CA TYR A 45 -15.16 3.54 -7.25
C TYR A 45 -15.49 2.43 -8.24
N CYS A 46 -16.52 2.64 -9.08
CA CYS A 46 -16.88 1.74 -10.18
C CYS A 46 -15.82 1.78 -11.29
N ILE A 47 -14.63 1.22 -11.03
CA ILE A 47 -13.49 1.23 -11.94
C ILE A 47 -13.46 -0.09 -12.71
N SER A 48 -13.38 0.00 -14.04
CA SER A 48 -13.05 -1.13 -14.90
C SER A 48 -11.56 -1.13 -15.28
N VAL A 49 -10.91 -2.27 -15.09
CA VAL A 49 -9.53 -2.57 -15.51
C VAL A 49 -9.54 -3.91 -16.23
N SER A 50 -8.80 -4.03 -17.33
CA SER A 50 -8.67 -5.32 -18.02
C SER A 50 -7.70 -6.25 -17.28
N TYR A 51 -7.80 -7.55 -17.57
CA TYR A 51 -6.84 -8.54 -17.07
C TYR A 51 -5.41 -8.20 -17.52
N ASP A 52 -5.22 -7.80 -18.78
CA ASP A 52 -3.91 -7.47 -19.33
C ASP A 52 -3.26 -6.26 -18.65
N GLU A 53 -4.07 -5.26 -18.26
CA GLU A 53 -3.60 -4.09 -17.51
C GLU A 53 -3.11 -4.49 -16.11
N ILE A 54 -3.84 -5.38 -15.44
CA ILE A 54 -3.45 -5.93 -14.14
C ILE A 54 -2.16 -6.74 -14.30
N ALA A 55 -2.10 -7.66 -15.26
CA ALA A 55 -0.94 -8.53 -15.49
C ALA A 55 0.32 -7.73 -15.83
N THR A 56 0.19 -6.71 -16.69
CA THR A 56 1.29 -5.79 -17.03
C THR A 56 1.79 -5.05 -15.79
N THR A 57 0.88 -4.60 -14.93
CA THR A 57 1.23 -3.86 -13.72
C THR A 57 1.91 -4.75 -12.67
N ILE A 58 1.42 -5.97 -12.47
CA ILE A 58 2.05 -6.97 -11.60
C ILE A 58 3.46 -7.29 -12.10
N LYS A 59 3.62 -7.52 -13.41
CA LYS A 59 4.94 -7.78 -14.02
C LYS A 59 5.90 -6.60 -13.80
N LYS A 60 5.39 -5.37 -13.90
CA LYS A 60 6.19 -4.18 -13.61
C LYS A 60 6.64 -4.15 -12.14
N GLY A 61 5.75 -4.40 -11.18
CA GLY A 61 6.11 -4.44 -9.75
C GLY A 61 7.19 -5.48 -9.44
N GLY A 62 7.08 -6.68 -10.03
CA GLY A 62 8.10 -7.72 -9.89
C GLY A 62 9.43 -7.33 -10.56
N LYS A 63 9.40 -6.62 -11.69
CA LYS A 63 10.63 -6.13 -12.33
C LYS A 63 11.31 -5.04 -11.48
N ASP A 64 10.53 -4.09 -10.98
CA ASP A 64 11.03 -2.97 -10.20
C ASP A 64 11.50 -3.41 -8.80
N SER A 65 11.16 -4.64 -8.36
CA SER A 65 11.72 -5.24 -7.14
C SER A 65 13.18 -5.69 -7.25
N HIS A 66 13.70 -5.91 -8.47
CA HIS A 66 15.03 -6.49 -8.68
C HIS A 66 16.16 -5.76 -7.94
N PRO A 67 16.21 -4.41 -7.90
CA PRO A 67 17.25 -3.68 -7.19
C PRO A 67 17.28 -3.91 -5.68
N TYR A 68 16.22 -4.46 -5.08
CA TYR A 68 16.11 -4.67 -3.64
C TYR A 68 16.47 -6.11 -3.23
N LYS A 69 16.59 -7.02 -4.20
CA LYS A 69 16.75 -8.44 -3.93
C LYS A 69 18.16 -8.76 -3.41
N GLY A 70 18.23 -9.21 -2.15
CA GLY A 70 19.50 -9.53 -1.49
C GLY A 70 20.18 -8.34 -0.82
N GLU A 71 19.57 -7.15 -0.90
CA GLU A 71 20.10 -5.94 -0.30
C GLU A 71 19.84 -5.86 1.22
N SER A 72 20.50 -4.91 1.88
CA SER A 72 20.28 -4.64 3.29
C SER A 72 18.87 -4.10 3.56
N TRP A 73 18.34 -4.35 4.76
CA TRP A 73 17.02 -3.80 5.15
C TRP A 73 16.99 -2.27 5.07
N GLU A 74 18.09 -1.62 5.45
CA GLU A 74 18.26 -0.17 5.34
C GLU A 74 18.13 0.32 3.89
N TYR A 75 18.78 -0.37 2.94
CA TYR A 75 18.71 -0.03 1.51
C TYR A 75 17.27 -0.16 0.99
N ILE A 76 16.59 -1.25 1.38
CA ILE A 76 15.18 -1.48 1.03
C ILE A 76 14.31 -0.35 1.59
N CYS A 77 14.45 -0.01 2.87
CA CYS A 77 13.65 1.05 3.51
C CYS A 77 13.84 2.41 2.81
N LYS A 78 15.09 2.81 2.54
CA LYS A 78 15.39 4.06 1.80
C LYS A 78 14.76 4.04 0.40
N GLY A 79 14.87 2.92 -0.31
CA GLY A 79 14.25 2.73 -1.61
C GLY A 79 12.74 2.91 -1.58
N MET A 80 12.07 2.27 -0.61
CA MET A 80 10.61 2.35 -0.46
C MET A 80 10.15 3.75 -0.06
N LEU A 81 10.86 4.44 0.84
CA LEU A 81 10.56 5.83 1.20
C LEU A 81 10.61 6.76 -0.02
N ASN A 82 11.62 6.60 -0.88
CA ASN A 82 11.74 7.38 -2.12
C ASN A 82 10.60 7.09 -3.11
N LEU A 83 10.12 5.85 -3.14
CA LEU A 83 8.97 5.47 -3.96
C LEU A 83 7.65 6.04 -3.41
N ILE A 84 7.44 5.99 -2.10
CA ILE A 84 6.18 6.36 -1.42
C ILE A 84 6.00 7.87 -1.28
N ALA A 85 7.06 8.62 -0.95
CA ALA A 85 6.96 10.04 -0.60
C ALA A 85 6.24 10.92 -1.67
N PRO A 86 6.45 10.72 -2.99
CA PRO A 86 5.70 11.44 -4.01
C PRO A 86 4.19 11.15 -3.98
N TYR A 87 3.79 9.91 -3.71
CA TYR A 87 2.38 9.51 -3.65
C TYR A 87 1.71 10.01 -2.38
N LEU A 88 2.41 9.98 -1.23
CA LEU A 88 1.92 10.59 0.00
C LEU A 88 1.59 12.07 -0.20
N LYS A 89 2.49 12.84 -0.82
CA LYS A 89 2.25 14.26 -1.13
C LYS A 89 1.04 14.43 -2.07
N LYS A 90 0.94 13.59 -3.10
CA LYS A 90 -0.16 13.61 -4.07
C LYS A 90 -1.52 13.30 -3.43
N TYR A 91 -1.60 12.27 -2.59
CA TYR A 91 -2.87 11.83 -2.01
C TYR A 91 -3.29 12.67 -0.80
N LYS A 92 -2.34 13.29 -0.09
CA LYS A 92 -2.67 14.38 0.87
C LYS A 92 -3.49 15.48 0.18
N HIS A 93 -3.07 15.91 -1.01
CA HIS A 93 -3.79 16.93 -1.78
C HIS A 93 -5.14 16.44 -2.30
N LEU A 94 -5.25 15.16 -2.65
CA LEU A 94 -6.50 14.55 -3.07
C LEU A 94 -7.52 14.53 -1.92
N PHE A 95 -7.08 14.12 -0.72
CA PHE A 95 -7.90 14.12 0.49
C PHE A 95 -8.39 15.53 0.86
N THR A 96 -7.52 16.54 0.84
CA THR A 96 -7.92 17.91 1.20
C THR A 96 -8.90 18.53 0.19
N LYS A 97 -8.90 18.09 -1.06
CA LYS A 97 -9.80 18.59 -2.11
C LYS A 97 -11.15 17.89 -2.19
N ASN A 98 -11.25 16.64 -1.73
CA ASN A 98 -12.45 15.82 -1.86
C ASN A 98 -12.56 14.85 -0.68
N THR A 99 -13.55 15.08 0.18
CA THR A 99 -13.73 14.42 1.48
C THR A 99 -14.46 13.08 1.40
N CYS A 100 -14.35 12.33 0.30
CA CYS A 100 -14.88 10.97 0.28
C CYS A 100 -14.02 10.05 1.18
N THR A 101 -14.67 9.15 1.90
CA THR A 101 -14.03 8.22 2.85
C THR A 101 -12.93 7.38 2.20
N ALA A 102 -13.10 7.00 0.93
CA ALA A 102 -12.10 6.23 0.20
C ALA A 102 -10.81 7.04 -0.08
N ASN A 103 -10.91 8.34 -0.40
CA ASN A 103 -9.75 9.21 -0.55
C ASN A 103 -8.97 9.34 0.76
N TYR A 104 -9.69 9.40 1.89
CA TYR A 104 -9.08 9.40 3.23
C TYR A 104 -8.29 8.12 3.48
N PHE A 105 -8.87 6.94 3.18
CA PHE A 105 -8.16 5.67 3.34
C PHE A 105 -6.99 5.49 2.39
N ILE A 106 -7.05 6.03 1.17
CA ILE A 106 -5.90 6.06 0.24
C ILE A 106 -4.77 6.92 0.82
N PHE A 107 -5.10 8.07 1.40
CA PHE A 107 -4.10 8.91 2.07
C PHE A 107 -3.50 8.22 3.30
N LEU A 108 -4.32 7.61 4.16
CA LEU A 108 -3.85 6.88 5.34
C LEU A 108 -2.97 5.67 4.96
N HIS A 109 -3.27 5.00 3.85
CA HIS A 109 -2.46 3.90 3.33
C HIS A 109 -1.03 4.37 3.07
N GLU A 110 -0.83 5.38 2.23
CA GLU A 110 0.53 5.89 1.94
C GLU A 110 1.23 6.41 3.19
N LEU A 111 0.48 7.04 4.11
CA LEU A 111 1.03 7.53 5.37
C LEU A 111 1.52 6.37 6.25
N SER A 112 0.76 5.27 6.32
CA SER A 112 1.13 4.09 7.09
C SER A 112 2.36 3.39 6.53
N LEU A 113 2.49 3.30 5.20
CA LEU A 113 3.67 2.76 4.54
C LEU A 113 4.89 3.64 4.80
N TYR A 114 4.74 4.97 4.67
CA TYR A 114 5.82 5.91 4.92
C TYR A 114 6.35 5.78 6.36
N TYR A 115 5.47 5.81 7.37
CA TYR A 115 5.89 5.71 8.76
C TYR A 115 6.42 4.33 9.13
N PHE A 116 5.92 3.25 8.51
CA PHE A 116 6.51 1.93 8.65
C PHE A 116 7.99 1.94 8.21
N PHE A 117 8.28 2.35 6.96
CA PHE A 117 9.65 2.31 6.45
C PHE A 117 10.57 3.35 7.13
N GLU A 118 10.03 4.49 7.54
CA GLU A 118 10.78 5.49 8.32
C GLU A 118 11.17 4.94 9.69
N ALA A 119 10.23 4.33 10.42
CA ALA A 119 10.51 3.73 11.72
C ALA A 119 11.55 2.60 11.61
N GLU A 120 11.38 1.71 10.64
CA GLU A 120 12.30 0.59 10.39
C GLU A 120 13.72 1.08 10.03
N LEU A 121 13.84 2.20 9.32
CA LEU A 121 15.13 2.82 9.00
C LEU A 121 15.89 3.29 10.25
N TYR A 122 15.16 3.70 11.29
CA TYR A 122 15.72 4.12 12.58
C TYR A 122 15.75 2.98 13.62
N ASN A 123 15.66 1.72 13.18
CA ASN A 123 15.64 0.52 14.02
C ASN A 123 14.50 0.50 15.06
N ASN A 124 13.40 1.19 14.78
CA ASN A 124 12.16 1.10 15.55
C ASN A 124 11.22 0.07 14.90
N ASN A 125 10.29 -0.49 15.69
CA ASN A 125 9.28 -1.38 15.15
C ASN A 125 8.20 -0.58 14.40
N GLY A 126 8.20 -0.65 13.07
CA GLY A 126 7.21 0.01 12.21
C GLY A 126 5.87 -0.70 12.11
N ASP A 127 5.77 -1.96 12.55
CA ASP A 127 4.59 -2.82 12.31
C ASP A 127 3.29 -2.20 12.85
N ALA A 128 3.38 -1.43 13.94
CA ALA A 128 2.24 -0.75 14.56
C ALA A 128 1.48 0.16 13.59
N PHE A 129 2.18 0.85 12.66
CA PHE A 129 1.54 1.74 11.68
C PHE A 129 0.69 0.96 10.67
N LEU A 130 1.19 -0.19 10.20
CA LEU A 130 0.48 -1.05 9.26
C LEU A 130 -0.72 -1.72 9.96
N VAL A 131 -0.52 -2.19 11.19
CA VAL A 131 -1.58 -2.83 11.99
C VAL A 131 -2.71 -1.83 12.29
N GLU A 132 -2.39 -0.60 12.64
CA GLU A 132 -3.41 0.42 12.92
C GLU A 132 -4.23 0.75 11.66
N TYR A 133 -3.58 0.89 10.50
CA TYR A 133 -4.28 1.06 9.23
C TYR A 133 -5.27 -0.10 8.97
N LEU A 134 -4.83 -1.34 9.15
CA LEU A 134 -5.68 -2.52 8.97
C LEU A 134 -6.87 -2.56 9.95
N LYS A 135 -6.69 -2.12 11.20
CA LYS A 135 -7.76 -2.03 12.19
C LYS A 135 -8.81 -0.98 11.80
N VAL A 136 -8.38 0.26 11.52
CA VAL A 136 -9.26 1.38 11.18
C VAL A 136 -10.08 1.07 9.92
N THR A 137 -9.46 0.45 8.92
CA THR A 137 -10.14 0.10 7.67
C THR A 137 -11.06 -1.12 7.80
N SER A 138 -10.79 -2.05 8.73
CA SER A 138 -11.67 -3.22 8.96
C SER A 138 -12.98 -2.83 9.64
N ASN A 139 -12.95 -1.91 10.61
CA ASN A 139 -14.14 -1.42 11.32
C ASN A 139 -15.10 -0.62 10.43
N SER A 140 -14.62 -0.14 9.28
CA SER A 140 -15.41 0.68 8.35
C SER A 140 -16.26 -0.14 7.37
N PHE A 141 -15.97 -1.44 7.21
CA PHE A 141 -16.77 -2.34 6.35
C PHE A 141 -17.89 -3.07 7.10
N THR A 142 -17.77 -3.27 8.41
CA THR A 142 -18.79 -3.95 9.23
C THR A 142 -20.05 -3.10 9.44
N ASN A 143 -19.92 -1.77 9.44
CA ASN A 143 -21.07 -0.87 9.62
C ASN A 143 -21.94 -0.70 8.35
N ASN A 144 -21.47 -1.10 7.17
CA ASN A 144 -22.28 -1.06 5.93
C ASN A 144 -23.06 -2.36 5.67
N THR A 145 -22.81 -3.45 6.42
CA THR A 145 -23.56 -4.71 6.29
C THR A 145 -24.81 -4.80 7.17
N ASN A 146 -25.01 -3.86 8.10
CA ASN A 146 -26.17 -3.83 9.00
C ASN A 146 -27.29 -2.87 8.56
N LEU A 147 -27.22 -2.33 7.34
CA LEU A 147 -28.34 -1.68 6.68
C LEU A 147 -28.89 -2.64 5.62
N LYS A 148 -29.70 -3.59 6.08
CA LYS A 148 -30.65 -4.34 5.25
C LYS A 148 -32.04 -4.12 5.79
#